data_AF-A0A2T9XW44-F1
#
_entry.id   AF-A0A2T9XW44-F1
#
_cell.length_a   1.000
_cell.length_b   1.000
_cell.length_c   1.000
_cell.angle_alpha   90.00
_cell.angle_beta   90.00
_cell.angle_gamma   90.00
#
_symmetry.space_group_name_H-M   'P 1'
#
loop_
_entity.id
_entity.type
_entity.pdbx_description
1 polymer ?
#
loop_
_entity_poly.entity_id
_entity_poly.type
_entity_poly.pdbx_seq_one_letter_code
_entity_poly.pdbx_strand_id
1 'polypeptide(L)'
;MSEAHEIALADCALLLRADDDVVVLTRELPAGTNVVTATGTVVVRDDVPRSHKLAVRSVPAGSPVHKYGQSIGLATVDIAAGDHVHVHNLGMDSTERAYEFGTQRTVLPAPVGPERTFLGYHRANGRVGTRNYVGVLTSVNCSASTAKMIAEQFRGMALDAFGHV
;
A
#
# COMPACT_ATOMS: atom_id res chain seq x y z
N MET A 1 34.30 3.46 25.27
CA MET A 1 33.81 4.06 24.03
C MET A 1 32.84 3.05 23.45
N SER A 2 31.54 3.32 23.53
CA SER A 2 30.52 2.40 22.98
C SER A 2 30.73 2.32 21.48
N GLU A 3 30.86 1.12 20.91
CA GLU A 3 30.80 0.94 19.46
C GLU A 3 29.50 1.59 18.95
N ALA A 4 29.63 2.51 18.00
CA ALA A 4 28.47 3.09 17.36
C ALA A 4 27.77 1.97 16.58
N HIS A 5 26.55 1.63 16.97
CA HIS A 5 25.81 0.54 16.36
C HIS A 5 25.40 0.98 14.94
N GLU A 6 26.12 0.45 13.94
CA GLU A 6 25.79 0.65 12.54
C GLU A 6 24.75 -0.38 12.08
N ILE A 7 23.73 0.10 11.35
CA ILE A 7 22.69 -0.72 10.75
C ILE A 7 22.38 -0.22 9.34
N ALA A 8 22.21 -1.12 8.38
CA ALA A 8 21.83 -0.72 7.03
C ALA A 8 20.36 -0.25 7.01
N LEU A 9 20.07 0.78 6.23
CA LEU A 9 18.71 1.33 6.13
C LEU A 9 17.66 0.27 5.78
N ALA A 10 18.00 -0.66 4.88
CA ALA A 10 17.12 -1.74 4.43
C ALA A 10 16.75 -2.74 5.55
N ASP A 11 17.57 -2.84 6.60
CA ASP A 11 17.35 -3.76 7.72
C ASP A 11 16.47 -3.16 8.82
N CYS A 12 16.28 -1.83 8.80
CA CYS A 12 15.56 -1.11 9.86
C CYS A 12 14.45 -0.19 9.38
N ALA A 13 14.32 0.07 8.08
CA ALA A 13 13.36 1.03 7.56
C ALA A 13 12.90 0.73 6.13
N LEU A 14 11.74 1.30 5.78
CA LEU A 14 11.18 1.31 4.43
C LEU A 14 11.38 2.71 3.83
N LEU A 15 12.21 2.78 2.79
CA LEU A 15 12.29 3.92 1.88
C LEU A 15 11.42 3.63 0.65
N LEU A 16 10.35 4.40 0.46
CA LEU A 16 9.30 4.07 -0.52
C LEU A 16 9.62 4.65 -1.90
N ARG A 17 10.27 5.81 -1.95
CA ARG A 17 10.89 6.37 -3.14
C ARG A 17 12.28 6.91 -2.84
N ALA A 18 13.16 6.93 -3.84
CA ALA A 18 14.55 7.38 -3.67
C ALA A 18 14.68 8.88 -3.34
N ASP A 19 13.66 9.66 -3.66
CA ASP A 19 13.53 11.09 -3.40
C ASP A 19 12.72 11.43 -2.13
N ASP A 20 12.25 10.43 -1.38
CA ASP A 20 11.59 10.66 -0.09
C ASP A 20 12.57 11.27 0.93
N ASP A 21 12.09 12.24 1.71
CA ASP A 21 12.87 12.89 2.78
C ASP A 21 12.88 12.05 4.06
N VAL A 22 11.90 11.17 4.19
CA VAL A 22 11.67 10.35 5.39
C VAL A 22 11.52 8.88 5.04
N VAL A 23 11.93 8.04 5.98
CA VAL A 23 11.69 6.58 5.95
C VAL A 23 10.73 6.19 7.07
N VAL A 24 10.10 5.02 6.95
CA VAL A 24 9.29 4.44 8.02
C VAL A 24 10.07 3.32 8.69
N LEU A 25 10.28 3.40 10.00
CA LEU A 25 11.04 2.38 10.71
C LEU A 25 10.25 1.08 10.86
N THR A 26 10.90 -0.05 10.62
CA THR A 26 10.33 -1.40 10.81
C THR A 26 10.56 -1.95 12.22
N ARG A 27 11.43 -1.29 12.99
CA ARG A 27 11.80 -1.55 14.38
C ARG A 27 12.09 -0.23 15.10
N GLU A 28 12.14 -0.26 16.42
CA GLU A 28 12.61 0.89 17.20
C GLU A 28 14.12 1.12 16.98
N LEU A 29 14.52 2.39 16.92
CA LEU A 29 15.91 2.80 16.83
C LEU A 29 16.24 3.76 17.99
N PRO A 30 17.21 3.41 18.86
CA PRO A 30 17.71 4.31 19.89
C PRO A 30 18.50 5.49 19.31
N ALA A 31 18.53 6.60 20.06
CA ALA A 31 19.41 7.72 19.79
C ALA A 31 20.90 7.28 19.69
N GLY A 32 21.64 7.89 18.77
CA GLY A 32 23.04 7.56 18.49
C GLY A 32 23.24 6.35 17.55
N THR A 33 22.16 5.67 17.13
CA THR A 33 22.27 4.61 16.10
C THR A 33 22.72 5.21 14.77
N ASN A 34 23.71 4.58 14.13
CA ASN A 34 24.20 4.98 12.82
C ASN A 34 23.46 4.19 11.73
N VAL A 35 22.57 4.85 10.99
CA VAL A 35 21.85 4.26 9.87
C VAL A 35 22.61 4.52 8.58
N VAL A 36 23.11 3.46 7.95
CA VAL A 36 23.85 3.54 6.67
C VAL A 36 22.85 3.58 5.51
N THR A 37 22.82 4.69 4.79
CA THR A 37 21.97 4.93 3.61
C THR A 37 22.78 4.92 2.33
N ALA A 38 22.12 4.92 1.16
CA ALA A 38 22.79 5.00 -0.14
C ALA A 38 23.60 6.31 -0.34
N THR A 39 23.26 7.37 0.41
CA THR A 39 23.87 8.70 0.28
C THR A 39 24.79 9.06 1.45
N GLY A 40 24.99 8.16 2.42
CA GLY A 40 25.83 8.39 3.60
C GLY A 40 25.23 7.85 4.89
N THR A 41 25.84 8.18 6.01
CA THR A 41 25.39 7.74 7.35
C THR A 41 24.54 8.82 8.01
N VAL A 42 23.37 8.41 8.52
CA VAL A 42 22.46 9.24 9.31
C VAL A 42 22.52 8.79 10.76
N VAL A 43 22.84 9.70 11.67
CA VAL A 43 22.84 9.43 13.11
C VAL A 43 21.45 9.74 13.66
N VAL A 44 20.80 8.75 14.27
CA VAL A 44 19.49 8.92 14.91
C VAL A 44 19.64 9.87 16.11
N ARG A 45 18.83 10.93 16.16
CA ARG A 45 19.00 12.01 17.15
C ARG A 45 18.25 11.78 18.46
N ASP A 46 17.09 11.16 18.39
CA ASP A 46 16.23 10.78 19.52
C ASP A 46 15.74 9.34 19.35
N ASP A 47 15.28 8.70 20.42
CA ASP A 47 14.66 7.38 20.31
C ASP A 47 13.42 7.47 19.40
N VAL A 48 13.42 6.66 18.34
CA VAL A 48 12.35 6.64 17.34
C VAL A 48 11.62 5.31 17.38
N PRO A 49 10.31 5.31 17.73
CA PRO A 49 9.53 4.08 17.79
C PRO A 49 9.40 3.39 16.43
N ARG A 50 9.11 2.08 16.46
CA ARG A 50 8.67 1.34 15.27
C ARG A 50 7.47 2.03 14.61
N SER A 51 7.41 1.98 13.28
CA SER A 51 6.37 2.59 12.43
C SER A 51 6.38 4.12 12.39
N HIS A 52 7.26 4.79 13.14
CA HIS A 52 7.44 6.23 13.06
C HIS A 52 8.39 6.62 11.93
N LYS A 53 8.45 7.92 11.64
CA LYS A 53 9.25 8.45 10.52
C LYS A 53 10.59 8.96 11.03
N LEU A 54 11.67 8.59 10.33
CA LEU A 54 13.00 9.14 10.52
C LEU A 54 13.36 9.97 9.29
N ALA A 55 13.86 11.18 9.48
CA ALA A 55 14.39 12.00 8.40
C ALA A 55 15.72 11.41 7.89
N VAL A 56 15.82 11.14 6.59
CA VAL A 56 17.08 10.72 5.94
C VAL A 56 17.78 11.88 5.25
N ARG A 57 17.14 13.05 5.22
CA ARG A 57 17.65 14.31 4.69
C ARG A 57 17.18 15.46 5.57
N SER A 58 17.91 16.57 5.54
CA SER A 58 17.44 17.78 6.21
C SER A 58 16.34 18.45 5.38
N VAL A 59 15.27 18.89 6.06
CA VAL A 59 14.13 19.62 5.48
C VAL A 59 13.96 20.94 6.23
N PRO A 60 14.18 22.10 5.58
CA PRO A 60 14.00 23.40 6.23
C PRO A 60 12.55 23.67 6.64
N ALA A 61 12.35 24.47 7.69
CA ALA A 61 11.03 24.93 8.10
C ALA A 61 10.24 25.54 6.92
N GLY A 62 8.95 25.23 6.85
CA GLY A 62 8.06 25.64 5.77
C GLY A 62 8.22 24.83 4.47
N SER A 63 9.21 23.96 4.37
CA SER A 63 9.40 23.11 3.18
C SER A 63 8.53 21.86 3.22
N PRO A 64 8.12 21.33 2.05
CA PRO A 64 7.39 20.07 1.98
C PRO A 64 8.25 18.90 2.44
N VAL A 65 7.65 18.02 3.24
CA VAL A 65 8.23 16.71 3.59
C VAL A 65 7.64 15.66 2.66
N HIS A 66 8.49 14.89 1.98
CA HIS A 66 8.07 13.91 0.98
C HIS A 66 8.08 12.47 1.51
N LYS A 67 7.00 11.74 1.23
CA LYS A 67 6.86 10.29 1.41
C LYS A 67 5.99 9.73 0.28
N TYR A 68 6.32 8.56 -0.25
CA TYR A 68 5.67 8.00 -1.46
C TYR A 68 5.90 8.85 -2.73
N GLY A 69 6.90 9.73 -2.72
CA GLY A 69 7.15 10.72 -3.77
C GLY A 69 6.11 11.86 -3.78
N GLN A 70 5.41 12.08 -2.67
CA GLN A 70 4.38 13.11 -2.53
C GLN A 70 4.61 13.90 -1.24
N SER A 71 4.32 15.19 -1.26
CA SER A 71 4.32 16.01 -0.05
C SER A 71 3.22 15.51 0.90
N ILE A 72 3.60 15.16 2.13
CA ILE A 72 2.70 14.71 3.20
C ILE A 72 2.39 15.81 4.23
N GLY A 73 2.87 17.02 3.98
CA GLY A 73 2.80 18.16 4.90
C GLY A 73 4.00 19.07 4.74
N LEU A 74 4.07 20.07 5.61
CA LEU A 74 5.19 21.02 5.71
C LEU A 74 5.92 20.83 7.03
N ALA A 75 7.24 20.96 7.01
CA ALA A 75 8.04 21.02 8.23
C ALA A 75 7.66 22.28 9.03
N THR A 76 7.26 22.15 10.29
CA THR A 76 6.89 23.31 11.13
C THR A 76 8.11 23.98 11.77
N VAL A 77 9.23 23.26 11.80
CA VAL A 77 10.56 23.69 12.23
C VAL A 77 11.59 23.07 11.29
N ASP A 78 12.85 23.47 11.39
CA ASP A 78 13.93 22.78 10.67
C ASP A 78 14.02 21.32 11.15
N ILE A 79 13.98 20.37 10.22
CA ILE A 79 14.15 18.95 10.46
C ILE A 79 15.54 18.57 9.96
N ALA A 80 16.43 18.12 10.83
CA ALA A 80 17.72 17.59 10.46
C ALA A 80 17.61 16.11 10.05
N ALA A 81 18.54 15.64 9.20
CA ALA A 81 18.71 14.21 9.02
C ALA A 81 18.96 13.52 10.39
N GLY A 82 18.23 12.43 10.64
CA GLY A 82 18.25 11.70 11.91
C GLY A 82 17.15 12.09 12.89
N ASP A 83 16.37 13.13 12.60
CA ASP A 83 15.24 13.54 13.45
C ASP A 83 14.04 12.60 13.32
N HIS A 84 13.33 12.44 14.44
CA HIS A 84 12.01 11.83 14.45
C HIS A 84 10.98 12.79 13.85
N VAL A 85 10.35 12.41 12.74
CA VAL A 85 9.32 13.23 12.08
C VAL A 85 7.91 12.80 12.51
N HIS A 86 7.21 13.68 13.23
CA HIS A 86 5.86 13.45 13.74
C HIS A 86 5.08 14.77 13.87
N VAL A 87 3.87 14.73 14.44
CA VAL A 87 2.99 15.90 14.61
C VAL A 87 3.62 17.12 15.33
N HIS A 88 4.75 16.95 16.01
CA HIS A 88 5.44 18.06 16.67
C HIS A 88 6.29 18.91 15.70
N ASN A 89 6.76 18.32 14.59
CA ASN A 89 7.60 18.98 13.58
C ASN A 89 7.04 18.87 12.14
N LEU A 90 5.91 18.21 11.93
CA LEU A 90 5.21 18.07 10.65
C LEU A 90 3.77 18.56 10.78
N GLY A 91 3.41 19.57 9.99
CA GLY A 91 2.08 20.15 9.92
C GLY A 91 1.39 19.85 8.60
N MET A 92 0.05 19.94 8.59
CA MET A 92 -0.71 19.88 7.35
C MET A 92 -0.41 21.12 6.50
N ASP A 93 -0.25 20.91 5.21
CA ASP A 93 -0.18 22.00 4.24
C ASP A 93 -1.56 22.65 4.11
N SER A 94 -1.69 23.91 4.54
CA SER A 94 -2.93 24.68 4.45
C SER A 94 -3.09 25.43 3.12
N THR A 95 -2.13 25.28 2.21
CA THR A 95 -2.13 25.99 0.93
C THR A 95 -3.18 25.39 0.02
N GLU A 96 -4.06 26.24 -0.52
CA GLU A 96 -5.07 25.83 -1.48
C GLU A 96 -4.37 25.39 -2.77
N ARG A 97 -4.29 24.08 -3.00
CA ARG A 97 -3.71 23.51 -4.22
C ARG A 97 -4.76 23.57 -5.31
N ALA A 98 -4.36 24.00 -6.51
CA ALA A 98 -5.19 23.84 -7.69
C ALA A 98 -5.56 22.35 -7.82
N TYR A 99 -6.86 22.07 -7.95
CA TYR A 99 -7.32 20.70 -8.09
C TYR A 99 -6.78 20.12 -9.42
N GLU A 100 -5.95 19.08 -9.30
CA GLU A 100 -5.46 18.30 -10.41
C GLU A 100 -5.82 16.83 -10.19
N PHE A 101 -6.25 16.13 -11.24
CA PHE A 101 -6.52 14.70 -11.20
C PHE A 101 -5.29 13.92 -11.66
N GLY A 102 -5.09 12.72 -11.10
CA GLY A 102 -3.96 11.87 -11.46
C GLY A 102 -3.95 11.48 -12.93
N THR A 103 -3.04 12.06 -13.71
CA THR A 103 -2.83 11.75 -15.13
C THR A 103 -1.71 10.74 -15.37
N GLN A 104 -0.84 10.53 -14.38
CA GLN A 104 0.29 9.63 -14.49
C GLN A 104 -0.19 8.18 -14.64
N ARG A 105 -0.01 7.62 -15.83
CA ARG A 105 -0.27 6.22 -16.14
C ARG A 105 1.05 5.55 -16.49
N THR A 106 1.47 4.60 -15.67
CA THR A 106 2.59 3.72 -16.02
C THR A 106 2.01 2.46 -16.64
N VAL A 107 2.38 2.18 -17.90
CA VAL A 107 2.12 0.87 -18.50
C VAL A 107 3.18 -0.07 -17.96
N LEU A 108 2.77 -1.02 -17.14
CA LEU A 108 3.68 -2.06 -16.68
C LEU A 108 4.09 -2.93 -17.88
N PRO A 109 5.36 -3.35 -17.97
CA PRO A 109 5.78 -4.30 -18.99
C PRO A 109 4.97 -5.58 -18.85
N ALA A 110 4.70 -6.24 -19.98
CA ALA A 110 4.09 -7.56 -19.95
C ALA A 110 4.95 -8.49 -19.08
N PRO A 111 4.35 -9.35 -18.23
CA PRO A 111 5.10 -10.31 -17.44
C PRO A 111 6.00 -11.15 -18.33
N VAL A 112 7.28 -11.24 -17.97
CA VAL A 112 8.22 -12.13 -18.65
C VAL A 112 7.96 -13.56 -18.17
N GLY A 113 7.75 -14.48 -19.10
CA GLY A 113 7.55 -15.90 -18.80
C GLY A 113 6.43 -16.53 -19.62
N PRO A 114 6.12 -17.81 -19.36
CA PRO A 114 5.01 -18.49 -20.02
C PRO A 114 3.68 -17.84 -19.61
N GLU A 115 2.73 -17.82 -20.54
CA GLU A 115 1.37 -17.37 -20.25
C GLU A 115 0.79 -18.20 -19.11
N ARG A 116 0.30 -17.51 -18.08
CA ARG A 116 -0.34 -18.18 -16.94
C ARG A 116 -1.71 -18.65 -17.38
N THR A 117 -1.97 -19.94 -17.21
CA THR A 117 -3.28 -20.54 -17.47
C THR A 117 -3.95 -20.92 -16.15
N PHE A 118 -5.27 -21.13 -16.21
CA PHE A 118 -6.04 -21.70 -15.11
C PHE A 118 -7.14 -22.59 -15.68
N LEU A 119 -7.60 -23.57 -14.89
CA LEU A 119 -8.75 -24.40 -15.26
C LEU A 119 -10.03 -23.58 -15.09
N GLY A 120 -10.68 -23.25 -16.21
CA GLY A 120 -11.88 -22.41 -16.23
C GLY A 120 -13.03 -23.02 -17.01
N TYR A 121 -14.24 -22.51 -16.76
CA TYR A 121 -15.46 -22.96 -17.43
C TYR A 121 -15.68 -22.16 -18.71
N HIS A 122 -15.38 -22.76 -19.86
CA HIS A 122 -15.58 -22.14 -21.17
C HIS A 122 -17.07 -21.90 -21.46
N ARG A 123 -17.36 -20.76 -22.10
CA ARG A 123 -18.71 -20.37 -22.54
C ARG A 123 -18.74 -20.24 -24.06
N ALA A 124 -19.92 -20.40 -24.65
CA ALA A 124 -20.11 -20.32 -26.10
C ALA A 124 -19.70 -18.95 -26.70
N ASN A 125 -19.69 -17.89 -25.90
CA ASN A 125 -19.26 -16.55 -26.31
C ASN A 125 -17.74 -16.30 -26.16
N GLY A 126 -16.94 -17.34 -25.92
CA GLY A 126 -15.49 -17.25 -25.78
C GLY A 126 -15.00 -16.75 -24.40
N ARG A 127 -15.89 -16.35 -23.49
CA ARG A 127 -15.52 -15.99 -22.12
C ARG A 127 -15.29 -17.24 -21.27
N VAL A 128 -14.48 -17.10 -20.22
CA VAL A 128 -14.15 -18.18 -19.28
C VAL A 128 -14.55 -17.77 -17.87
N GLY A 129 -15.35 -18.61 -17.19
CA GLY A 129 -15.78 -18.40 -15.81
C GLY A 129 -14.88 -19.10 -14.80
N THR A 130 -14.74 -18.54 -13.60
CA THR A 130 -14.02 -19.14 -12.46
C THR A 130 -14.90 -19.99 -11.55
N ARG A 131 -16.22 -19.93 -11.76
CA ARG A 131 -17.27 -20.67 -11.05
C ARG A 131 -18.37 -21.07 -12.04
N ASN A 132 -19.10 -22.13 -11.73
CA ASN A 132 -20.18 -22.64 -12.59
C ASN A 132 -21.52 -22.63 -11.86
N TYR A 133 -22.15 -21.45 -11.76
CA TYR A 133 -23.43 -21.30 -11.07
C TYR A 133 -24.62 -21.49 -12.00
N VAL A 134 -25.71 -22.01 -11.42
CA VAL A 134 -27.06 -21.89 -11.99
C VAL A 134 -27.74 -20.69 -11.34
N GLY A 135 -28.06 -19.66 -12.14
CA GLY A 135 -28.76 -18.47 -11.68
C GLY A 135 -30.26 -18.53 -12.00
N VAL A 136 -31.11 -18.36 -10.99
CA VAL A 136 -32.56 -18.19 -11.18
C VAL A 136 -32.87 -16.70 -11.17
N LEU A 137 -33.20 -16.15 -12.34
CA LEU A 137 -33.41 -14.72 -12.55
C LEU A 137 -34.87 -14.42 -12.86
N THR A 138 -35.36 -13.30 -12.33
CA THR A 138 -36.72 -12.82 -12.55
C THR A 138 -36.71 -11.56 -13.42
N SER A 139 -37.60 -11.48 -14.41
CA SER A 139 -37.75 -10.28 -15.25
C SER A 139 -38.54 -9.16 -14.57
N VAL A 140 -39.34 -9.49 -13.54
CA VAL A 140 -40.18 -8.54 -12.80
C VAL A 140 -40.21 -8.84 -11.30
N ASN A 141 -40.36 -7.80 -10.48
CA ASN A 141 -40.36 -7.92 -9.01
C ASN A 141 -41.41 -8.90 -8.47
N CYS A 142 -42.59 -8.97 -9.10
CA CYS A 142 -43.69 -9.82 -8.66
C CYS A 142 -43.34 -11.32 -8.63
N SER A 143 -42.28 -11.74 -9.33
CA SER A 143 -41.84 -13.14 -9.41
C SER A 143 -40.67 -13.49 -8.48
N ALA A 144 -40.18 -12.53 -7.68
CA ALA A 144 -39.01 -12.71 -6.82
C ALA A 144 -39.21 -13.78 -5.74
N SER A 145 -40.41 -13.90 -5.17
CA SER A 145 -40.74 -14.96 -4.21
C SER A 145 -40.64 -16.34 -4.84
N THR A 146 -41.18 -16.50 -6.05
CA THR A 146 -41.12 -17.76 -6.81
C THR A 146 -39.69 -18.18 -7.13
N ALA A 147 -38.85 -17.25 -7.59
CA ALA A 147 -37.44 -17.56 -7.86
C ALA A 147 -36.67 -18.02 -6.60
N LYS A 148 -36.96 -17.39 -5.44
CA LYS A 148 -36.38 -17.84 -4.16
C LYS A 148 -36.83 -19.25 -3.80
N MET A 149 -38.14 -19.54 -3.95
CA MET A 149 -38.68 -20.88 -3.67
C MET A 149 -38.05 -21.94 -4.58
N ILE A 150 -37.84 -21.64 -5.87
CA ILE A 150 -37.14 -22.52 -6.81
C ILE A 150 -35.71 -22.77 -6.33
N ALA A 151 -34.94 -21.72 -6.02
CA ALA A 151 -33.57 -21.86 -5.56
C ALA A 151 -33.47 -22.65 -4.24
N GLU A 152 -34.46 -22.53 -3.35
CA GLU A 152 -34.50 -23.27 -2.07
C GLU A 152 -34.53 -24.78 -2.27
N GLN A 153 -35.24 -25.28 -3.30
CA GLN A 153 -35.33 -26.71 -3.59
C GLN A 153 -33.95 -27.34 -3.88
N PHE A 154 -32.97 -26.51 -4.23
CA PHE A 154 -31.62 -26.94 -4.62
C PHE A 154 -30.54 -26.59 -3.59
N ARG A 155 -30.89 -26.10 -2.39
CA ARG A 155 -29.91 -25.82 -1.32
C ARG A 155 -29.42 -27.04 -0.54
N GLY A 156 -30.14 -28.16 -0.61
CA GLY A 156 -29.74 -29.42 -0.01
C GLY A 156 -28.90 -30.28 -0.97
N MET A 157 -28.94 -31.60 -0.79
CA MET A 157 -28.19 -32.57 -1.59
C MET A 157 -28.67 -32.69 -3.05
N ALA A 158 -29.68 -31.93 -3.46
CA ALA A 158 -30.26 -32.00 -4.81
C ALA A 158 -29.24 -31.64 -5.90
N LEU A 159 -28.23 -30.81 -5.58
CA LEU A 159 -27.14 -30.49 -6.50
C LEU A 159 -25.95 -31.46 -6.44
N ASP A 160 -25.90 -32.36 -5.45
CA ASP A 160 -24.77 -33.29 -5.27
C ASP A 160 -24.62 -34.27 -6.44
N ALA A 161 -25.71 -34.56 -7.15
CA ALA A 161 -25.70 -35.35 -8.39
C ALA A 161 -24.99 -34.63 -9.56
N PHE A 162 -24.73 -33.32 -9.44
CA PHE A 162 -24.16 -32.46 -10.47
C PHE A 162 -22.83 -31.88 -10.01
N GLY A 163 -21.80 -32.72 -9.84
CA GLY A 163 -20.49 -32.30 -9.29
C GLY A 163 -19.69 -31.25 -10.09
N HIS A 164 -20.25 -30.70 -11.17
CA HIS A 164 -19.71 -29.60 -11.96
C HIS A 164 -20.40 -28.25 -11.67
N VAL A 165 -21.38 -28.21 -10.76
CA VAL A 165 -22.14 -27.02 -10.33
C VAL A 165 -21.79 -26.68 -8.90
#